data_AF-X1UBW6-F1
#
_entry.id   AF-X1UBW6-F1
#
_cell.length_a   1.000
_cell.length_b   1.000
_cell.length_c   1.000
_cell.angle_alpha   90.00
_cell.angle_beta   90.00
_cell.angle_gamma   90.00
#
_symmetry.space_group_name_H-M   'P 1'
#
loop_
_entity.id
_entity.type
_entity.pdbx_description
1 polymer ?
#
loop_
_entity_poly.entity_id
_entity_poly.type
_entity_poly.pdbx_seq_one_letter_code
_entity_poly.pdbx_strand_id
1 'polypeptide(L)'
;LSLMGYFLPITLTFVLPMAALFASALVYGRFASDNEFDACRASGISFLTLVHPGLSLAIVVAIANLVLSFHMLPFFVHLAEIYKKSNVRKMRTNYLKAAQLHQRLLYRPKAERKVPFIRNSQIRDELTEEEKNIVLATFDKGKVTMKDWFETLGEIVPPRRPQDLDTPQGVDALLEQSLRTPLLVSEAVSLGFDKDENLKKQVREYEDRILLGESKQARNKEVEDPTTEEMKAYLKEHEEQFRQDRKLKI
;
A
#
# COMPACT_ATOMS: atom_id res chain seq x y z
N LEU A 1 -15.78 5.52 -4.48
CA LEU A 1 -15.03 4.39 -5.10
C LEU A 1 -14.19 3.63 -4.07
N SER A 2 -13.60 4.28 -3.05
CA SER A 2 -12.74 3.61 -2.05
C SER A 2 -13.42 2.54 -1.19
N LEU A 3 -14.71 2.70 -0.84
CA LEU A 3 -15.43 1.64 -0.11
C LEU A 3 -15.48 0.34 -0.93
N MET A 4 -15.73 0.41 -2.24
CA MET A 4 -15.75 -0.77 -3.13
C MET A 4 -14.41 -1.51 -3.17
N GLY A 5 -13.28 -0.80 -3.07
CA GLY A 5 -11.95 -1.43 -3.04
C GLY A 5 -11.75 -2.34 -1.83
N TYR A 6 -12.31 -2.00 -0.67
CA TYR A 6 -12.28 -2.85 0.52
C TYR A 6 -13.21 -4.06 0.42
N PHE A 7 -14.34 -3.92 -0.28
CA PHE A 7 -15.25 -5.03 -0.53
C PHE A 7 -14.74 -6.01 -1.58
N LEU A 8 -13.82 -5.59 -2.46
CA LEU A 8 -13.30 -6.41 -3.56
C LEU A 8 -12.66 -7.74 -3.10
N PRO A 9 -11.74 -7.78 -2.12
CA PRO A 9 -11.21 -9.06 -1.63
C PRO A 9 -12.28 -9.89 -0.91
N ILE A 10 -13.23 -9.26 -0.24
CA ILE A 10 -14.32 -9.96 0.47
C ILE A 10 -15.26 -10.64 -0.54
N THR A 11 -15.66 -9.94 -1.59
CA THR A 11 -16.53 -10.49 -2.65
C THR A 11 -15.80 -11.56 -3.45
N LEU A 12 -14.50 -11.40 -3.68
CA LEU A 12 -13.68 -12.37 -4.40
C LEU A 12 -13.66 -13.75 -3.71
N THR A 13 -13.69 -13.80 -2.38
CA THR A 13 -13.84 -15.05 -1.58
C THR A 13 -15.09 -15.85 -1.96
N PHE A 14 -16.18 -15.16 -2.32
CA PHE A 14 -17.44 -15.79 -2.73
C PHE A 14 -17.49 -16.04 -4.25
N VAL A 15 -16.95 -15.14 -5.05
CA VAL A 15 -17.02 -15.21 -6.52
C VAL A 15 -16.12 -16.31 -7.08
N LEU A 16 -14.92 -16.52 -6.52
CA LEU A 16 -13.98 -17.55 -7.00
C LEU A 16 -14.57 -18.97 -7.05
N PRO A 17 -15.15 -19.53 -5.97
CA PRO A 17 -15.73 -20.87 -6.01
C PRO A 17 -16.96 -20.96 -6.93
N MET A 18 -17.80 -19.92 -6.96
CA MET A 18 -18.95 -19.89 -7.88
C MET A 18 -18.52 -19.88 -9.34
N ALA A 19 -17.51 -19.08 -9.69
CA ALA A 19 -16.95 -19.01 -11.04
C ALA A 19 -16.29 -20.33 -11.44
N ALA A 20 -15.57 -20.99 -10.53
CA ALA A 20 -14.95 -22.29 -10.77
C ALA A 20 -16.01 -23.39 -11.01
N LEU A 21 -17.09 -23.39 -10.22
CA LEU A 21 -18.21 -24.31 -10.42
C LEU A 21 -18.89 -24.07 -11.76
N PHE A 22 -19.14 -22.82 -12.13
CA PHE A 22 -19.76 -22.49 -13.40
C PHE A 22 -18.87 -22.83 -14.61
N ALA A 23 -17.58 -22.50 -14.53
CA ALA A 23 -16.61 -22.82 -15.57
C ALA A 23 -16.48 -24.34 -15.76
N SER A 24 -16.35 -25.11 -14.68
CA SER A 24 -16.29 -26.57 -14.76
C SER A 24 -17.58 -27.17 -15.34
N ALA A 25 -18.75 -26.71 -14.90
CA ALA A 25 -20.03 -27.16 -15.44
C ALA A 25 -20.16 -26.88 -16.95
N LEU A 26 -19.74 -25.69 -17.42
CA LEU A 26 -19.77 -25.35 -18.85
C LEU A 26 -18.79 -26.18 -19.68
N VAL A 27 -17.55 -26.35 -19.20
CA VAL A 27 -16.52 -27.11 -19.93
C VAL A 27 -16.91 -28.57 -20.02
N TYR A 28 -17.28 -29.21 -18.90
CA TYR A 28 -17.73 -30.60 -18.93
C TYR A 28 -19.08 -30.78 -19.62
N GLY A 29 -19.97 -29.79 -19.55
CA GLY A 29 -21.24 -29.79 -20.27
C GLY A 29 -21.06 -29.77 -21.79
N ARG A 30 -20.15 -28.94 -22.31
CA ARG A 30 -19.77 -28.94 -23.73
C ARG A 30 -19.09 -30.24 -24.14
N PHE A 31 -18.12 -30.68 -23.33
CA PHE A 31 -17.38 -31.93 -23.56
C PHE A 31 -18.30 -33.17 -23.61
N ALA A 32 -19.39 -33.18 -22.84
CA ALA A 32 -20.43 -34.19 -22.92
C ALA A 32 -21.35 -34.01 -24.16
N SER A 33 -21.75 -32.78 -24.48
CA SER A 33 -22.61 -32.48 -25.64
C SER A 33 -21.96 -32.83 -26.98
N ASP A 34 -20.65 -32.67 -27.09
CA ASP A 34 -19.88 -32.97 -28.30
C ASP A 34 -19.52 -34.48 -28.38
N ASN A 35 -20.05 -35.32 -27.47
CA ASN A 35 -19.77 -36.76 -27.32
C ASN A 35 -18.27 -37.09 -27.18
N GLU A 36 -17.43 -36.12 -26.85
CA GLU A 36 -15.98 -36.31 -26.65
C GLU A 36 -15.70 -37.19 -25.43
N PHE A 37 -16.61 -37.14 -24.43
CA PHE A 37 -16.55 -38.00 -23.26
C PHE A 37 -16.61 -39.50 -23.61
N ASP A 38 -17.55 -39.89 -24.47
CA ASP A 38 -17.71 -41.28 -24.91
C ASP A 38 -16.60 -41.70 -25.88
N ALA A 39 -16.13 -40.79 -26.74
CA ALA A 39 -14.99 -41.03 -27.61
C ALA A 39 -13.69 -41.32 -26.84
N CYS A 40 -13.41 -40.57 -25.77
CA CYS A 40 -12.26 -40.82 -24.90
C CYS A 40 -12.35 -42.18 -24.18
N ARG A 41 -13.54 -42.55 -23.69
CA ARG A 41 -13.77 -43.86 -23.06
C ARG A 41 -13.59 -45.01 -24.04
N ALA A 42 -14.10 -44.87 -25.28
CA ALA A 42 -13.90 -45.86 -26.33
C ALA A 42 -12.41 -46.03 -26.72
N SER A 43 -11.62 -44.97 -26.57
CA SER A 43 -10.17 -44.97 -26.79
C SER A 43 -9.36 -45.55 -25.62
N GLY A 44 -10.03 -46.06 -24.58
CA GLY A 44 -9.36 -46.68 -23.42
C GLY A 44 -8.87 -45.69 -22.36
N ILE A 45 -9.21 -44.39 -22.45
CA ILE A 45 -8.85 -43.40 -21.43
C ILE A 45 -9.73 -43.61 -20.19
N SER A 46 -9.11 -43.72 -19.03
CA SER A 46 -9.83 -43.91 -17.77
C SER A 46 -10.64 -42.67 -17.38
N PHE A 47 -11.82 -42.89 -16.80
CA PHE A 47 -12.67 -41.81 -16.28
C PHE A 47 -11.94 -40.91 -15.27
N LEU A 48 -11.08 -41.51 -14.44
CA LEU A 48 -10.29 -40.79 -13.43
C LEU A 48 -9.33 -39.77 -14.05
N THR A 49 -8.75 -40.08 -15.22
CA THR A 49 -7.88 -39.16 -15.96
C THR A 49 -8.64 -37.95 -16.46
N LEU A 50 -9.91 -38.11 -16.87
CA LEU A 50 -10.77 -37.02 -17.33
C LEU A 50 -11.20 -36.08 -16.19
N VAL A 51 -11.37 -36.60 -14.97
CA VAL A 51 -11.76 -35.79 -13.79
C VAL A 51 -10.57 -35.05 -13.18
N HIS A 52 -9.35 -35.58 -13.32
CA HIS A 52 -8.13 -35.01 -12.76
C HIS A 52 -7.92 -33.50 -13.00
N PRO A 53 -8.08 -32.94 -14.21
CA PRO A 53 -7.92 -31.49 -14.43
C PRO A 53 -9.00 -30.64 -13.73
N GLY A 54 -10.21 -31.16 -13.55
CA GLY A 54 -11.25 -30.49 -12.76
C GLY A 54 -10.91 -30.49 -11.26
N LEU A 55 -10.41 -31.60 -10.76
CA LEU A 55 -10.00 -31.73 -9.36
C LEU A 55 -8.78 -30.86 -9.04
N SER A 56 -7.79 -30.78 -9.94
CA SER A 56 -6.63 -29.91 -9.76
C SER A 56 -7.04 -28.44 -9.70
N LEU A 57 -7.94 -27.98 -10.60
CA LEU A 57 -8.51 -26.65 -10.55
C LEU A 57 -9.25 -26.39 -9.22
N ALA A 58 -10.06 -27.35 -8.76
CA ALA A 58 -10.79 -27.23 -7.49
C ALA A 58 -9.84 -27.06 -6.29
N ILE A 59 -8.74 -27.82 -6.25
CA ILE A 59 -7.72 -27.70 -5.20
C ILE A 59 -7.05 -26.32 -5.25
N VAL A 60 -6.66 -25.84 -6.42
CA VAL A 60 -6.03 -24.52 -6.59
C VAL A 60 -6.97 -23.40 -6.11
N VAL A 61 -8.24 -23.45 -6.51
CA VAL A 61 -9.26 -22.48 -6.08
C VAL A 61 -9.52 -22.57 -4.59
N ALA A 62 -9.56 -23.77 -4.01
CA ALA A 62 -9.72 -23.97 -2.57
C ALA A 62 -8.56 -23.37 -1.76
N ILE A 63 -7.31 -23.59 -2.18
CA ILE A 63 -6.12 -23.01 -1.54
C ILE A 63 -6.15 -21.49 -1.64
N ALA A 64 -6.44 -20.94 -2.83
CA ALA A 64 -6.54 -19.49 -3.03
C ALA A 64 -7.61 -18.86 -2.13
N ASN A 65 -8.78 -19.50 -2.03
CA ASN A 65 -9.88 -19.05 -1.18
C ASN A 65 -9.53 -19.15 0.31
N LEU A 66 -8.83 -20.20 0.71
CA LEU A 66 -8.36 -20.38 2.08
C LEU A 66 -7.38 -19.27 2.47
N VAL A 67 -6.40 -18.95 1.63
CA VAL A 67 -5.46 -17.84 1.89
C VAL A 67 -6.21 -16.51 2.02
N LEU A 68 -7.15 -16.24 1.12
CA LEU A 68 -7.96 -15.02 1.15
C LEU A 68 -8.81 -14.93 2.43
N SER A 69 -9.41 -16.05 2.82
CA SER A 69 -10.26 -16.14 4.01
C SER A 69 -9.47 -15.95 5.31
N PHE A 70 -8.30 -16.57 5.44
CA PHE A 70 -7.54 -16.54 6.69
C PHE A 70 -6.76 -15.24 6.89
N HIS A 71 -6.24 -14.61 5.83
CA HIS A 71 -5.40 -13.42 5.97
C HIS A 71 -6.15 -12.12 5.69
N MET A 72 -7.00 -12.08 4.66
CA MET A 72 -7.62 -10.82 4.23
C MET A 72 -8.88 -10.49 5.04
N LEU A 73 -9.78 -11.46 5.22
CA LEU A 73 -11.04 -11.21 5.95
C LEU A 73 -10.84 -10.62 7.36
N PRO A 74 -9.99 -11.19 8.26
CA PRO A 74 -9.87 -10.64 9.61
C PRO A 74 -9.36 -9.19 9.59
N PHE A 75 -8.42 -8.86 8.70
CA PHE A 75 -7.89 -7.51 8.57
C PHE A 75 -8.97 -6.50 8.16
N PHE A 76 -9.76 -6.80 7.12
CA PHE A 76 -10.79 -5.89 6.63
C PHE A 76 -11.98 -5.76 7.57
N VAL A 77 -12.41 -6.86 8.19
CA VAL A 77 -13.49 -6.84 9.19
C VAL A 77 -13.08 -6.03 10.40
N HIS A 78 -11.87 -6.23 10.93
CA HIS A 78 -11.37 -5.49 12.07
C HIS A 78 -11.28 -3.98 11.79
N LEU A 79 -10.78 -3.59 10.62
CA LEU A 79 -10.71 -2.19 10.22
C LEU A 79 -12.12 -1.56 10.10
N ALA A 80 -13.08 -2.29 9.53
CA ALA A 80 -14.47 -1.83 9.43
C ALA A 80 -15.13 -1.68 10.82
N GLU A 81 -14.84 -2.57 11.75
CA GLU A 81 -15.31 -2.46 13.14
C GLU A 81 -14.75 -1.23 13.83
N ILE A 82 -13.44 -0.97 13.71
CA ILE A 82 -12.81 0.23 14.28
C ILE A 82 -13.42 1.50 13.68
N TYR A 83 -13.59 1.52 12.36
CA TYR A 83 -14.20 2.65 11.66
C TYR A 83 -15.62 2.94 12.18
N LYS A 84 -16.40 1.88 12.45
CA LYS A 84 -17.75 2.00 13.02
C LYS A 84 -17.71 2.46 14.48
N LYS A 85 -16.82 1.90 15.30
CA LYS A 85 -16.69 2.21 16.74
C LYS A 85 -16.26 3.65 17.00
N SER A 86 -15.44 4.23 16.12
CA SER A 86 -14.80 5.54 16.29
C SER A 86 -15.63 6.74 15.80
N ASN A 87 -16.86 6.51 15.33
CA ASN A 87 -17.81 7.55 14.89
C ASN A 87 -17.22 8.59 13.93
N VAL A 88 -16.52 8.13 12.88
CA VAL A 88 -15.83 9.02 11.93
C VAL A 88 -16.82 9.97 11.24
N ARG A 89 -16.61 11.28 11.42
CA ARG A 89 -17.36 12.36 10.76
C ARG A 89 -16.46 13.06 9.74
N LYS A 90 -16.87 12.99 8.48
CA LYS A 90 -16.17 13.60 7.34
C LYS A 90 -16.67 15.02 7.04
N MET A 91 -15.77 15.99 6.99
CA MET A 91 -16.07 17.39 6.70
C MET A 91 -16.02 17.65 5.19
N ARG A 92 -17.02 17.14 4.46
CA ARG A 92 -17.08 17.21 2.98
C ARG A 92 -17.02 18.63 2.42
N THR A 93 -17.44 19.64 3.20
CA THR A 93 -17.32 21.06 2.85
C THR A 93 -15.89 21.48 2.53
N ASN A 94 -14.90 20.83 3.16
CA ASN A 94 -13.50 21.18 3.03
C ASN A 94 -12.80 20.43 1.88
N TYR A 95 -13.48 19.48 1.21
CA TYR A 95 -12.86 18.67 0.16
C TYR A 95 -12.57 19.48 -1.09
N LEU A 96 -13.46 20.42 -1.44
CA LEU A 96 -13.20 21.32 -2.56
C LEU A 96 -11.97 22.18 -2.30
N LYS A 97 -11.79 22.65 -1.07
CA LYS A 97 -10.62 23.43 -0.66
C LYS A 97 -9.35 22.58 -0.71
N ALA A 98 -9.42 21.32 -0.29
CA ALA A 98 -8.30 20.37 -0.42
C ALA A 98 -7.89 20.15 -1.89
N ALA A 99 -8.85 19.91 -2.77
CA ALA A 99 -8.61 19.76 -4.21
C ALA A 99 -7.98 21.02 -4.83
N GLN A 100 -8.50 22.20 -4.47
CA GLN A 100 -7.95 23.48 -4.92
C GLN A 100 -6.51 23.70 -4.43
N LEU A 101 -6.22 23.39 -3.17
CA LEU A 101 -4.86 23.47 -2.62
C LEU A 101 -3.91 22.49 -3.31
N HIS A 102 -4.36 21.27 -3.58
CA HIS A 102 -3.58 20.28 -4.32
C HIS A 102 -3.24 20.77 -5.73
N GLN A 103 -4.23 21.29 -6.47
CA GLN A 103 -4.00 21.89 -7.79
C GLN A 103 -3.07 23.11 -7.73
N ARG A 104 -3.23 23.99 -6.74
CA ARG A 104 -2.35 25.15 -6.52
C ARG A 104 -0.90 24.70 -6.37
N LEU A 105 -0.63 23.72 -5.51
CA LEU A 105 0.72 23.22 -5.26
C LEU A 105 1.36 22.52 -6.48
N LEU A 106 0.55 21.93 -7.36
CA LEU A 106 1.04 21.29 -8.58
C LEU A 106 1.36 22.29 -9.68
N TYR A 107 0.47 23.24 -9.95
CA TYR A 107 0.53 24.11 -11.13
C TYR A 107 1.07 25.50 -10.85
N ARG A 108 1.03 25.96 -9.59
CA ARG A 108 1.50 27.28 -9.17
C ARG A 108 2.35 27.19 -7.89
N PRO A 109 3.46 26.44 -7.90
CA PRO A 109 4.35 26.37 -6.75
C PRO A 109 5.04 27.73 -6.53
N LYS A 110 5.29 28.09 -5.27
CA LYS A 110 6.05 29.31 -4.91
C LYS A 110 7.52 29.22 -5.32
N ALA A 111 8.08 28.01 -5.32
CA ALA A 111 9.47 27.75 -5.68
C ALA A 111 9.57 26.82 -6.90
N GLU A 112 10.61 27.00 -7.71
CA GLU A 112 10.85 26.16 -8.88
C GLU A 112 11.05 24.70 -8.49
N ARG A 113 10.39 23.80 -9.23
CA ARG A 113 10.32 22.38 -8.91
C ARG A 113 10.99 21.57 -10.01
N LYS A 114 12.01 20.79 -9.64
CA LYS A 114 12.74 19.88 -10.55
C LYS A 114 12.02 18.55 -10.83
N VAL A 115 10.91 18.28 -10.14
CA VAL A 115 10.14 17.02 -10.22
C VAL A 115 8.68 17.32 -10.57
N PRO A 116 7.92 16.41 -11.19
CA PRO A 116 6.53 16.68 -11.60
C PRO A 116 5.48 16.54 -10.48
N PHE A 117 5.88 16.16 -9.26
CA PHE A 117 4.97 15.83 -8.15
C PHE A 117 5.21 16.69 -6.90
N ILE A 118 4.22 16.80 -6.01
CA ILE A 118 4.34 17.58 -4.75
C ILE A 118 5.39 16.93 -3.85
N ARG A 119 6.32 17.74 -3.31
CA ARG A 119 7.34 17.33 -2.33
C ARG A 119 6.95 17.69 -0.90
N ASN A 120 7.46 16.93 0.07
CA ASN A 120 7.24 17.18 1.50
C ASN A 120 7.76 18.57 1.95
N SER A 121 8.82 19.08 1.32
CA SER A 121 9.29 20.45 1.56
C SER A 121 8.21 21.49 1.22
N GLN A 122 7.48 21.31 0.12
CA GLN A 122 6.42 22.23 -0.28
C GLN A 122 5.27 22.22 0.73
N ILE A 123 4.94 21.05 1.29
CA ILE A 123 3.89 20.92 2.32
C ILE A 123 4.29 21.68 3.60
N ARG A 124 5.58 21.64 3.97
CA ARG A 124 6.10 22.34 5.14
C ARG A 124 6.20 23.85 4.94
N ASP A 125 6.71 24.27 3.78
CA ASP A 125 7.17 25.65 3.55
C ASP A 125 6.12 26.51 2.82
N GLU A 126 5.27 25.93 1.96
CA GLU A 126 4.33 26.69 1.12
C GLU A 126 2.92 26.82 1.72
N LEU A 127 2.45 25.81 2.47
CA LEU A 127 1.15 25.84 3.16
C LEU A 127 1.21 26.74 4.38
N THR A 128 0.19 27.59 4.56
CA THR A 128 0.05 28.38 5.78
C THR A 128 -0.42 27.51 6.95
N GLU A 129 -0.22 27.95 8.18
CA GLU A 129 -0.68 27.21 9.36
C GLU A 129 -2.21 27.06 9.39
N GLU A 130 -2.95 28.05 8.88
CA GLU A 130 -4.40 27.95 8.73
C GLU A 130 -4.78 26.89 7.70
N GLU A 131 -4.08 26.82 6.57
CA GLU A 131 -4.30 25.80 5.54
C GLU A 131 -4.01 24.39 6.07
N LYS A 132 -2.90 24.22 6.82
CA LYS A 132 -2.51 22.94 7.44
C LYS A 132 -3.57 22.43 8.41
N ASN A 133 -4.14 23.32 9.23
CA ASN A 133 -5.06 22.97 10.30
C ASN A 133 -6.52 22.78 9.86
N ILE A 134 -6.83 22.93 8.57
CA ILE A 134 -8.17 22.62 8.04
C ILE A 134 -8.49 21.15 8.31
N VAL A 135 -9.61 20.90 8.98
CA VAL A 135 -10.02 19.54 9.36
C VAL A 135 -10.79 18.89 8.22
N LEU A 136 -10.37 17.70 7.81
CA LEU A 136 -11.04 16.91 6.76
C LEU A 136 -11.91 15.80 7.35
N ALA A 137 -11.53 15.24 8.49
CA ALA A 137 -12.33 14.29 9.25
C ALA A 137 -12.04 14.40 10.75
N THR A 138 -13.04 14.05 11.56
CA THR A 138 -12.95 13.93 13.02
C THR A 138 -13.43 12.55 13.44
N PHE A 139 -12.86 12.00 14.50
CA PHE A 139 -13.27 10.76 15.14
C PHE A 139 -13.11 10.89 16.66
N ASP A 140 -13.65 9.95 17.44
CA ASP A 140 -13.83 10.12 18.90
C ASP A 140 -12.59 10.61 19.67
N LYS A 141 -11.39 10.20 19.27
CA LYS A 141 -10.12 10.55 19.93
C LYS A 141 -9.16 11.36 19.06
N GLY A 142 -9.62 11.94 17.96
CA GLY A 142 -8.73 12.67 17.08
C GLY A 142 -9.36 13.32 15.86
N LYS A 143 -8.50 13.90 15.03
CA LYS A 143 -8.88 14.55 13.78
C LYS A 143 -7.79 14.33 12.76
N VAL A 144 -8.20 14.31 11.50
CA VAL A 144 -7.31 14.31 10.35
C VAL A 144 -7.42 15.67 9.68
N THR A 145 -6.27 16.31 9.54
CA THR A 145 -6.13 17.65 8.99
C THR A 145 -5.64 17.61 7.55
N MET A 146 -5.60 18.77 6.91
CA MET A 146 -5.06 18.95 5.57
C MET A 146 -3.59 18.56 5.50
N LYS A 147 -2.82 18.86 6.56
CA LYS A 147 -1.43 18.45 6.71
C LYS A 147 -1.30 16.92 6.63
N ASP A 148 -2.05 16.20 7.46
CA ASP A 148 -1.98 14.73 7.53
C ASP A 148 -2.35 14.08 6.18
N TRP A 149 -3.32 14.68 5.47
CA TRP A 149 -3.72 14.24 4.14
C TRP A 149 -2.61 14.44 3.08
N PHE A 150 -1.93 15.59 3.10
CA PHE A 150 -0.80 15.85 2.22
C PHE A 150 0.44 15.03 2.57
N GLU A 151 0.69 14.78 3.85
CA GLU A 151 1.77 13.87 4.31
C GLU A 151 1.51 12.44 3.82
N THR A 152 0.25 11.97 3.93
CA THR A 152 -0.17 10.68 3.36
C THR A 152 0.07 10.63 1.84
N LEU A 153 -0.21 11.70 1.10
CA LEU A 153 0.13 11.78 -0.33
C LEU A 153 1.64 11.67 -0.58
N GLY A 154 2.43 12.28 0.30
CA GLY A 154 3.89 12.26 0.26
C GLY A 154 4.48 10.87 0.45
N GLU A 155 3.86 10.05 1.31
CA GLU A 155 4.25 8.65 1.56
C GLU A 155 3.98 7.72 0.36
N ILE A 156 3.01 8.07 -0.48
CA ILE A 156 2.71 7.29 -1.68
C ILE A 156 3.76 7.60 -2.77
N VAL A 157 4.42 6.55 -3.26
CA VAL A 157 5.39 6.68 -4.35
C VAL A 157 4.73 7.29 -5.60
N PRO A 158 5.38 8.24 -6.30
CA PRO A 158 4.73 9.04 -7.35
C PRO A 158 3.96 8.26 -8.43
N PRO A 159 4.44 7.12 -8.96
CA PRO A 159 3.70 6.36 -9.98
C PRO A 159 2.38 5.75 -9.47
N ARG A 160 2.24 5.57 -8.16
CA ARG A 160 1.04 5.00 -7.52
C ARG A 160 0.13 6.07 -6.92
N ARG A 161 0.47 7.36 -7.04
CA ARG A 161 -0.36 8.43 -6.50
C ARG A 161 -1.70 8.48 -7.24
N PRO A 162 -2.82 8.73 -6.52
CA PRO A 162 -4.12 8.89 -7.17
C PRO A 162 -4.09 10.05 -8.17
N GLN A 163 -4.76 9.88 -9.30
CA GLN A 163 -4.79 10.88 -10.39
C GLN A 163 -5.98 11.85 -10.25
N ASP A 164 -7.00 11.48 -9.48
CA ASP A 164 -8.30 12.15 -9.34
C ASP A 164 -8.39 13.10 -8.12
N LEU A 165 -7.24 13.54 -7.59
CA LEU A 165 -7.13 14.39 -6.39
C LEU A 165 -7.64 15.83 -6.61
N ASP A 166 -7.97 16.19 -7.84
CA ASP A 166 -8.70 17.42 -8.19
C ASP A 166 -10.22 17.30 -7.96
N THR A 167 -10.73 16.09 -7.72
CA THR A 167 -12.14 15.85 -7.45
C THR A 167 -12.40 15.61 -5.96
N PRO A 168 -13.60 15.97 -5.43
CA PRO A 168 -13.97 15.63 -4.07
C PRO A 168 -13.93 14.13 -3.78
N GLN A 169 -14.15 13.29 -4.79
CA GLN A 169 -14.11 11.84 -4.69
C GLN A 169 -12.70 11.30 -4.50
N GLY A 170 -11.72 11.82 -5.25
CA GLY A 170 -10.31 11.47 -5.06
C GLY A 170 -9.77 11.99 -3.72
N VAL A 171 -10.20 13.17 -3.28
CA VAL A 171 -9.89 13.68 -1.93
C VAL A 171 -10.43 12.75 -0.85
N ASP A 172 -11.70 12.33 -0.95
CA ASP A 172 -12.31 11.36 -0.04
C ASP A 172 -11.56 10.03 -0.05
N ALA A 173 -11.14 9.58 -1.23
CA ALA A 173 -10.43 8.32 -1.40
C ALA A 173 -9.07 8.31 -0.69
N LEU A 174 -8.30 9.39 -0.80
CA LEU A 174 -7.04 9.54 -0.10
C LEU A 174 -7.25 9.78 1.41
N LEU A 175 -8.33 10.47 1.79
CA LEU A 175 -8.70 10.67 3.19
C LEU A 175 -9.00 9.35 3.90
N GLU A 176 -9.64 8.40 3.21
CA GLU A 176 -9.83 7.04 3.74
C GLU A 176 -8.50 6.35 4.07
N GLN A 177 -7.45 6.59 3.29
CA GLN A 177 -6.13 6.06 3.56
C GLN A 177 -5.47 6.78 4.74
N SER A 178 -5.57 8.12 4.80
CA SER A 178 -4.99 8.90 5.89
C SER A 178 -5.70 8.67 7.23
N LEU A 179 -6.95 8.20 7.23
CA LEU A 179 -7.69 7.81 8.43
C LEU A 179 -7.23 6.48 9.03
N ARG A 180 -6.63 5.57 8.24
CA ARG A 180 -6.29 4.21 8.73
C ARG A 180 -5.36 4.23 9.94
N THR A 181 -4.21 4.88 9.81
CA THR A 181 -3.17 4.87 10.86
C THR A 181 -3.68 5.53 12.15
N PRO A 182 -4.26 6.76 12.13
CA PRO A 182 -4.78 7.38 13.34
C PRO A 182 -5.88 6.57 14.04
N LEU A 183 -6.76 5.92 13.26
CA LEU A 183 -7.82 5.07 13.83
C LEU A 183 -7.26 3.82 14.51
N LEU A 184 -6.30 3.14 13.87
CA LEU A 184 -5.63 1.97 14.44
C LEU A 184 -4.84 2.32 15.70
N VAL A 185 -4.14 3.46 15.70
CA VAL A 185 -3.42 3.95 16.88
C VAL A 185 -4.39 4.30 18.00
N SER A 186 -5.50 4.97 17.69
CA SER A 186 -6.55 5.29 18.67
C SER A 186 -7.13 4.04 19.33
N GLU A 187 -7.32 2.96 18.57
CA GLU A 187 -7.74 1.66 19.10
C GLU A 187 -6.63 0.99 19.91
N ALA A 188 -5.38 1.00 19.44
CA ALA A 188 -4.27 0.43 20.20
C ALA A 188 -4.10 1.09 21.59
N VAL A 189 -4.28 2.42 21.65
CA VAL A 189 -4.30 3.19 22.89
C VAL A 189 -5.54 2.87 23.73
N SER A 190 -6.69 2.60 23.11
CA SER A 190 -7.91 2.18 23.83
C SER A 190 -7.73 0.83 24.54
N LEU A 191 -6.95 -0.07 23.93
CA LEU A 191 -6.58 -1.38 24.46
C LEU A 191 -5.43 -1.33 25.48
N GLY A 192 -4.79 -0.16 25.65
CA GLY A 192 -3.71 0.04 26.61
C GLY A 192 -2.33 -0.43 26.13
N PHE A 193 -2.15 -0.68 24.83
CA PHE A 193 -0.85 -1.09 24.28
C PHE A 193 0.23 0.00 24.41
N ASP A 194 -0.18 1.26 24.53
CA ASP A 194 0.70 2.39 24.84
C ASP A 194 1.34 2.28 26.25
N LYS A 195 0.74 1.49 27.14
CA LYS A 195 1.18 1.30 28.53
C LYS A 195 2.00 0.04 28.74
N ASP A 196 2.01 -0.88 27.78
CA ASP A 196 2.75 -2.13 27.86
C ASP A 196 4.27 -1.86 27.93
N GLU A 197 4.92 -2.33 28.99
CA GLU A 197 6.34 -2.07 29.22
C GLU A 197 7.26 -2.77 28.21
N ASN A 198 6.86 -3.94 27.69
CA ASN A 198 7.62 -4.62 26.65
C ASN A 198 7.55 -3.85 25.32
N LEU A 199 6.36 -3.36 24.95
CA LEU A 199 6.21 -2.52 23.76
C LEU A 199 6.96 -1.19 23.89
N LYS A 200 6.90 -0.52 25.04
CA LYS A 200 7.70 0.69 25.29
C LYS A 200 9.19 0.44 25.16
N LYS A 201 9.68 -0.71 25.64
CA LYS A 201 11.09 -1.09 25.48
C LYS A 201 11.44 -1.26 24.00
N GLN A 202 10.60 -1.96 23.24
CA GLN A 202 10.80 -2.12 21.79
C GLN A 202 10.79 -0.79 21.03
N VAL A 203 9.91 0.14 21.40
CA VAL A 203 9.86 1.50 20.84
C VAL A 203 11.16 2.24 21.15
N ARG A 204 11.64 2.21 22.40
CA ARG A 204 12.92 2.82 22.76
C ARG A 204 14.12 2.21 22.01
N GLU A 205 14.18 0.89 21.90
CA GLU A 205 15.21 0.21 21.11
C GLU A 205 15.16 0.58 19.61
N TYR A 206 13.97 0.90 19.09
CA TYR A 206 13.80 1.39 17.74
C TYR A 206 14.24 2.85 17.59
N GLU A 207 13.88 3.72 18.54
CA GLU A 207 14.34 5.11 18.61
C GLU A 207 15.87 5.19 18.68
N ASP A 208 16.51 4.40 19.56
CA ASP A 208 17.97 4.33 19.69
C ASP A 208 18.65 3.94 18.37
N ARG A 209 18.05 3.00 17.62
CA ARG A 209 18.56 2.60 16.30
C ARG A 209 18.45 3.72 15.27
N ILE A 210 17.34 4.47 15.26
CA ILE A 210 17.18 5.63 14.39
C ILE A 210 18.22 6.70 14.75
N LEU A 211 18.38 7.03 16.04
CA LEU A 211 19.36 8.02 16.51
C LEU A 211 20.79 7.62 16.14
N LEU A 212 21.14 6.35 16.28
CA LEU A 212 22.44 5.83 15.87
C LEU A 212 22.66 5.96 14.35
N GLY A 213 21.62 5.68 13.56
CA GLY A 213 21.64 5.83 12.11
C GLY A 213 21.88 7.28 11.68
N GLU A 214 21.11 8.22 12.22
CA GLU A 214 21.24 9.65 11.96
C GLU A 214 22.60 10.19 12.41
N SER A 215 23.09 9.79 13.59
CA SER A 215 24.42 10.16 14.09
C SER A 215 25.55 9.71 13.14
N LYS A 216 25.48 8.46 12.63
CA LYS A 216 26.44 7.97 11.63
C LYS A 216 26.34 8.72 10.32
N GLN A 217 25.14 9.04 9.86
CA GLN A 217 24.93 9.78 8.62
C GLN A 217 25.42 11.23 8.73
N ALA A 218 25.19 11.89 9.87
CA ALA A 218 25.71 13.21 10.16
C ALA A 218 27.23 13.23 10.10
N ARG A 219 27.89 12.29 10.78
CA ARG A 219 29.35 12.12 10.71
C ARG A 219 29.85 11.92 9.27
N ASN A 220 29.15 11.11 8.48
CA ASN A 220 29.54 10.89 7.08
C ASN A 220 29.34 12.13 6.19
N LYS A 221 28.38 13.01 6.50
CA LYS A 221 28.19 14.29 5.77
C LYS A 221 29.26 15.33 6.11
N GLU A 222 29.89 15.22 7.27
CA GLU A 222 31.01 16.08 7.67
C GLU A 222 32.32 15.71 6.96
N VAL A 223 32.42 14.49 6.42
CA VAL A 223 33.57 14.08 5.59
C VAL A 223 33.40 14.73 4.22
N GLU A 224 34.31 15.63 3.85
CA GLU A 224 34.35 16.19 2.50
C GLU A 224 34.56 15.06 1.46
N ASP A 225 33.79 15.12 0.38
CA ASP A 225 33.97 14.21 -0.74
C ASP A 225 35.37 14.39 -1.35
N PRO A 226 36.11 13.31 -1.64
CA PRO A 226 37.46 13.42 -2.19
C PRO A 226 37.43 14.14 -3.53
N THR A 227 38.43 14.98 -3.75
CA THR A 227 38.55 15.79 -4.96
C THR A 227 38.75 14.90 -6.19
N THR A 228 38.35 15.35 -7.38
CA THR A 228 38.48 14.56 -8.62
C THR A 228 39.93 14.12 -8.91
N GLU A 229 40.91 14.89 -8.44
CA GLU A 229 42.34 14.52 -8.55
C GLU A 229 42.73 13.40 -7.57
N GLU A 230 42.26 13.46 -6.33
CA GLU A 230 42.48 12.43 -5.31
C GLU A 230 41.83 11.10 -5.71
N MET A 231 40.63 11.16 -6.30
CA MET A 231 39.97 9.99 -6.87
C MET A 231 40.78 9.35 -8.01
N LYS A 232 41.36 10.17 -8.91
CA LYS A 232 42.20 9.67 -10.02
C LYS A 232 43.52 9.08 -9.52
N ALA A 233 44.14 9.70 -8.51
CA ALA A 233 45.35 9.21 -7.88
C ALA A 233 45.10 7.84 -7.21
N TYR A 234 44.02 7.74 -6.42
CA TYR A 234 43.62 6.50 -5.77
C TYR A 234 43.29 5.39 -6.76
N LEU A 235 42.56 5.70 -7.85
CA LEU A 235 42.24 4.75 -8.92
C LEU A 235 43.50 4.19 -9.59
N LYS A 236 44.51 5.04 -9.81
CA LYS A 236 45.79 4.65 -10.43
C LYS A 236 46.63 3.77 -9.50
N GLU A 237 46.59 4.05 -8.19
CA GLU A 237 47.30 3.26 -7.17
C GLU A 237 46.64 1.89 -6.94
N HIS A 238 45.32 1.79 -7.10
CA HIS A 238 44.54 0.58 -6.86
C HIS A 238 43.98 -0.04 -8.16
N GLU A 239 44.70 0.11 -9.27
CA GLU A 239 44.24 -0.25 -10.61
C GLU A 239 43.86 -1.75 -10.75
N GLU A 240 44.61 -2.63 -10.08
CA GLU A 240 44.36 -4.09 -10.02
C GLU A 240 42.99 -4.43 -9.39
N GLN A 241 42.55 -3.67 -8.39
CA GLN A 241 41.29 -3.90 -7.67
C GLN A 241 40.07 -3.46 -8.50
N PHE A 242 40.22 -2.39 -9.29
CA PHE A 242 39.15 -1.85 -10.12
C PHE A 242 39.13 -2.46 -11.55
N ARG A 243 40.19 -3.14 -11.99
CA ARG A 243 40.22 -3.92 -13.24
C ARG A 243 39.46 -5.24 -13.18
N GLN A 244 39.20 -5.80 -11.99
CA GLN A 244 38.44 -7.03 -11.91
C GLN A 244 36.98 -6.78 -12.27
N ASP A 245 36.56 -7.23 -13.46
CA ASP A 245 35.15 -7.38 -13.78
C ASP A 245 34.49 -8.18 -12.66
N ARG A 246 33.39 -7.64 -12.09
CA ARG A 246 32.60 -8.37 -11.11
C ARG A 246 32.13 -9.68 -11.75
N LYS A 247 32.83 -10.78 -11.47
CA LYS A 247 32.28 -12.12 -11.66
C LYS A 247 31.13 -12.25 -10.67
N LEU A 248 29.93 -11.91 -11.13
CA LEU A 248 28.70 -12.32 -10.46
C LEU A 248 28.81 -13.84 -10.26
N LYS A 249 28.91 -14.30 -9.01
CA LYS A 249 28.70 -15.71 -8.68
C LYS A 249 27.22 -15.98 -8.98
N ILE A 250 26.96 -16.43 -10.21
CA ILE A 250 25.70 -17.06 -10.62
C ILE A 250 25.65 -18.44 -9.95
#